data_AF-X0TGQ7-F1
#
_entry.id   AF-X0TGQ7-F1
#
_cell.length_a   1.000
_cell.length_b   1.000
_cell.length_c   1.000
_cell.angle_alpha   90.00
_cell.angle_beta   90.00
_cell.angle_gamma   90.00
#
_symmetry.space_group_name_H-M   'P 1'
#
loop_
_entity.id
_entity.type
_entity.pdbx_description
1 polymer ?
#
loop_
_entity_poly.entity_id
_entity_poly.type
_entity_poly.pdbx_seq_one_letter_code
_entity_poly.pdbx_strand_id
1 'polypeptide(L)'
;MLKILRVGDPHVTVANLEESNRLINFVIKTAVENQIKYVEFLGDLFHTHAVIRVEVLDFWKKAFLKMNDAQLNTIALVGNHDQPGSKEKEQLMNSMTVFTDTIPNLTVIDAPCNIEHGDSYIASYIPYMSSLEDFITASKGLYEQGSEKLLVCHQ
;
A
#
# COMPACT_ATOMS: atom_id res chain seq x y z
N MET A 1 18.76 5.17 12.62
CA MET A 1 18.78 4.47 11.32
C MET A 1 17.36 4.12 10.98
N LEU A 2 16.87 4.66 9.87
CA LEU A 2 15.53 4.38 9.36
C LEU A 2 15.36 2.89 9.04
N LYS A 3 14.25 2.30 9.49
CA LYS A 3 13.81 0.95 9.15
C LYS A 3 12.38 1.01 8.65
N ILE A 4 12.11 0.26 7.58
CA ILE A 4 10.80 0.16 6.93
C ILE A 4 10.49 -1.33 6.78
N LEU A 5 9.29 -1.75 7.18
CA LEU A 5 8.81 -3.12 6.98
C LEU A 5 7.90 -3.15 5.75
N ARG A 6 8.26 -3.96 4.75
CA ARG A 6 7.48 -4.12 3.52
C ARG A 6 6.74 -5.44 3.50
N VAL A 7 5.49 -5.41 3.08
CA VAL A 7 4.58 -6.56 3.01
C VAL A 7 4.03 -6.66 1.59
N GLY A 8 4.36 -7.75 0.89
CA GLY A 8 3.88 -8.00 -0.47
C GLY A 8 2.56 -8.77 -0.50
N ASP A 9 1.73 -8.42 -1.48
CA ASP A 9 0.63 -9.20 -2.06
C ASP A 9 -0.24 -10.02 -1.10
N PRO A 10 -0.91 -9.41 -0.11
CA PRO A 10 -1.73 -10.16 0.84
C PRO A 10 -2.89 -10.93 0.22
N HIS A 11 -3.45 -10.46 -0.91
CA HIS A 11 -4.60 -11.02 -1.63
C HIS A 11 -5.69 -11.56 -0.69
N VAL A 12 -6.23 -10.68 0.15
CA VAL A 12 -7.21 -11.09 1.15
C VAL A 12 -8.52 -11.47 0.48
N THR A 13 -9.05 -12.62 0.90
CA THR A 13 -10.33 -13.21 0.50
C THR A 13 -11.11 -13.60 1.75
N VAL A 14 -12.40 -13.91 1.60
CA VAL A 14 -13.20 -14.46 2.70
C VAL A 14 -12.63 -15.79 3.22
N ALA A 15 -12.01 -16.59 2.34
CA ALA A 15 -11.50 -17.90 2.68
C ALA A 15 -10.21 -17.87 3.52
N ASN A 16 -9.47 -16.75 3.51
CA ASN A 16 -8.17 -16.63 4.20
C ASN A 16 -8.16 -15.57 5.32
N LEU A 17 -9.31 -15.02 5.73
CA LEU A 17 -9.38 -13.95 6.75
C LEU A 17 -8.62 -14.26 8.04
N GLU A 18 -8.68 -15.51 8.52
CA GLU A 18 -7.96 -15.92 9.73
C GLU A 18 -6.44 -15.86 9.54
N GLU A 19 -5.93 -16.42 8.44
CA GLU A 19 -4.51 -16.39 8.11
C GLU A 19 -4.03 -14.96 7.82
N SER A 20 -4.82 -14.16 7.12
CA SER A 20 -4.54 -12.73 6.92
C SER A 20 -4.50 -11.98 8.25
N ASN A 21 -5.38 -12.27 9.22
CA ASN A 21 -5.29 -11.68 10.55
C ASN A 21 -4.02 -12.10 11.31
N ARG A 22 -3.58 -13.36 11.15
CA ARG A 22 -2.31 -13.83 11.71
C ARG A 22 -1.12 -13.09 11.10
N LEU A 23 -1.13 -12.86 9.78
CA LEU A 23 -0.14 -12.04 9.09
C LEU A 23 -0.10 -10.61 9.64
N ILE A 24 -1.26 -9.94 9.78
CA ILE A 24 -1.32 -8.57 10.32
C ILE A 24 -0.75 -8.51 11.75
N ASN A 25 -1.12 -9.46 12.61
CA ASN A 25 -0.58 -9.51 13.96
C ASN A 25 0.95 -9.75 13.95
N PHE A 26 1.45 -10.59 13.05
CA PHE A 26 2.89 -10.81 12.87
C PHE A 26 3.61 -9.54 12.39
N VAL A 27 3.04 -8.81 11.43
CA VAL A 27 3.58 -7.54 10.93
C VAL A 27 3.68 -6.50 12.05
N ILE A 28 2.60 -6.30 12.81
CA ILE A 28 2.58 -5.36 13.94
C ILE A 28 3.60 -5.76 15.00
N LYS A 29 3.61 -7.04 15.41
CA LYS A 29 4.57 -7.55 16.39
C LYS A 29 6.02 -7.31 15.92
N THR A 30 6.31 -7.66 14.67
CA THR A 30 7.64 -7.49 14.07
C THR A 30 8.06 -6.03 14.08
N ALA A 31 7.14 -5.13 13.69
CA ALA A 31 7.42 -3.70 13.66
C ALA A 31 7.73 -3.17 15.07
N VAL A 32 6.91 -3.51 16.07
CA VAL A 32 7.10 -3.07 17.46
C VAL A 32 8.39 -3.62 18.06
N GLU A 33 8.66 -4.92 17.94
CA GLU A 33 9.86 -5.56 18.49
C GLU A 33 11.15 -4.99 17.88
N ASN A 34 11.11 -4.60 16.60
CA ASN A 34 12.27 -4.07 15.88
C ASN A 34 12.34 -2.53 15.85
N GLN A 35 11.42 -1.85 16.56
CA GLN A 35 11.31 -0.39 16.61
C GLN A 35 11.15 0.25 15.22
N ILE A 36 10.38 -0.40 14.35
CA ILE A 36 10.03 0.07 13.00
C ILE A 36 8.80 0.98 13.12
N LYS A 37 8.86 2.15 12.46
CA LYS A 37 7.76 3.13 12.45
C LYS A 37 6.97 3.15 11.15
N TYR A 38 7.51 2.60 10.08
CA TYR A 38 6.89 2.61 8.75
C TYR A 38 6.60 1.19 8.29
N VAL A 39 5.34 0.92 7.95
CA VAL A 39 4.90 -0.34 7.34
C VAL A 39 4.32 -0.03 5.97
N GLU A 40 4.78 -0.73 4.94
CA GLU A 40 4.38 -0.50 3.55
C GLU A 40 3.78 -1.78 2.96
N PHE A 41 2.53 -1.72 2.52
CA PHE A 41 1.92 -2.75 1.69
C PHE A 41 2.18 -2.45 0.23
N LEU A 42 2.73 -3.43 -0.49
CA LEU A 42 3.26 -3.26 -1.84
C LEU A 42 2.23 -3.52 -2.95
N GLY A 43 0.94 -3.44 -2.64
CA GLY A 43 -0.14 -3.74 -3.58
C GLY A 43 -0.90 -5.02 -3.26
N ASP A 44 -1.98 -5.21 -4.00
CA ASP A 44 -2.81 -6.40 -4.04
C ASP A 44 -3.32 -6.83 -2.66
N LEU A 45 -3.83 -5.85 -1.92
CA LEU A 45 -4.47 -6.08 -0.63
C LEU A 45 -5.76 -6.89 -0.80
N PHE A 46 -6.49 -6.63 -1.89
CA PHE A 46 -7.68 -7.38 -2.29
C PHE A 46 -7.32 -8.41 -3.36
N HIS A 47 -8.06 -9.52 -3.41
CA HIS A 47 -7.83 -10.55 -4.42
C HIS A 47 -8.66 -10.36 -5.72
N THR A 48 -9.81 -9.69 -5.66
CA THR A 48 -10.73 -9.64 -6.79
C THR A 48 -10.91 -8.22 -7.29
N HIS A 49 -10.62 -8.01 -8.57
CA HIS A 49 -10.91 -6.74 -9.25
C HIS A 49 -12.40 -6.39 -9.17
N ALA A 50 -12.71 -5.10 -9.02
CA ALA A 50 -14.05 -4.51 -9.06
C ALA A 50 -15.09 -5.00 -8.02
N VAL A 51 -14.88 -6.15 -7.38
CA VAL A 51 -15.82 -6.76 -6.42
C VAL A 51 -15.20 -6.74 -5.03
N ILE A 52 -15.70 -5.81 -4.20
CA ILE A 52 -15.30 -5.72 -2.81
C ILE A 52 -16.29 -6.49 -1.95
N ARG A 53 -15.79 -7.50 -1.24
CA ARG A 53 -16.55 -8.23 -0.21
C ARG A 53 -16.53 -7.42 1.07
N VAL A 54 -17.70 -7.20 1.68
CA VAL A 54 -17.85 -6.42 2.91
C VAL A 54 -16.99 -6.99 4.05
N GLU A 55 -16.86 -8.32 4.11
CA GLU A 55 -16.03 -9.01 5.10
C GLU A 55 -14.54 -8.68 4.94
N VAL A 56 -14.06 -8.57 3.70
CA VAL A 56 -12.67 -8.21 3.39
C VAL A 56 -12.43 -6.72 3.65
N LEU A 57 -13.41 -5.87 3.32
CA LEU A 57 -13.36 -4.43 3.62
C LEU A 57 -13.30 -4.17 5.13
N ASP A 58 -14.16 -4.83 5.91
CA ASP A 58 -14.17 -4.75 7.37
C ASP A 58 -12.87 -5.30 7.98
N PHE A 59 -12.31 -6.37 7.42
CA PHE A 59 -10.99 -6.86 7.79
C PHE A 59 -9.92 -5.78 7.64
N TRP A 60 -9.80 -5.16 6.46
CA TRP A 60 -8.77 -4.17 6.21
C TRP A 60 -8.95 -2.92 7.07
N LYS A 61 -10.19 -2.46 7.26
CA LYS A 61 -10.48 -1.38 8.20
C LYS A 61 -9.93 -1.68 9.59
N LYS A 62 -10.22 -2.87 10.13
CA LYS A 62 -9.73 -3.30 11.45
C LYS A 62 -8.22 -3.46 11.47
N ALA A 63 -7.61 -4.00 10.42
CA ALA A 63 -6.18 -4.19 10.32
C ALA A 63 -5.42 -2.85 10.37
N PHE A 64 -5.87 -1.86 9.59
CA PHE A 64 -5.28 -0.53 9.59
C PHE A 64 -5.51 0.22 10.91
N LEU A 65 -6.69 0.11 11.53
CA LEU A 65 -6.92 0.66 12.87
C LEU A 65 -5.96 0.06 13.91
N LYS A 66 -5.73 -1.27 13.88
CA LYS A 66 -4.74 -1.91 14.77
C LYS A 66 -3.32 -1.38 14.55
N MET A 67 -2.93 -1.09 13.30
CA MET A 67 -1.61 -0.50 13.00
C MET A 67 -1.52 0.93 13.52
N ASN A 68 -2.58 1.72 13.35
CA ASN A 68 -2.66 3.07 13.90
C ASN A 68 -2.58 3.05 15.43
N ASP A 69 -3.28 2.13 16.11
CA ASP A 69 -3.21 1.96 17.57
C ASP A 69 -1.79 1.58 18.04
N ALA A 70 -1.05 0.84 17.21
CA ALA A 70 0.36 0.52 17.41
C ALA A 70 1.31 1.68 17.04
N GLN A 71 0.78 2.85 16.69
CA GLN A 71 1.53 4.05 16.29
C GLN A 71 2.48 3.81 15.11
N LEU A 72 2.01 3.04 14.12
CA LEU A 72 2.70 2.79 12.86
C LEU A 72 2.19 3.75 11.78
N ASN A 73 3.11 4.31 11.01
CA ASN A 73 2.79 5.00 9.76
C ASN A 73 2.64 3.93 8.68
N THR A 74 1.41 3.74 8.20
CA THR A 74 1.09 2.72 7.19
C THR A 74 0.98 3.37 5.82
N ILE A 75 1.69 2.82 4.84
CA ILE A 75 1.53 3.15 3.42
C ILE A 75 0.93 1.93 2.73
N ALA A 76 -0.08 2.14 1.91
CA ALA A 76 -0.67 1.08 1.09
C ALA A 76 -0.64 1.49 -0.38
N LEU A 77 0.19 0.81 -1.17
CA LEU A 77 0.30 1.00 -2.61
C LEU A 77 -0.86 0.31 -3.32
N VAL A 78 -1.49 0.94 -4.31
CA VAL A 78 -2.53 0.30 -5.13
C VAL A 78 -1.90 -0.69 -6.11
N GLY A 79 -2.22 -1.97 -5.96
CA GLY A 79 -1.84 -3.03 -6.90
C GLY A 79 -2.81 -3.14 -8.09
N ASN A 80 -2.65 -4.16 -8.94
CA ASN A 80 -3.62 -4.37 -10.03
C ASN A 80 -4.94 -4.94 -9.50
N HIS A 81 -4.92 -5.86 -8.54
CA HIS A 81 -6.12 -6.49 -7.97
C HIS A 81 -6.98 -5.53 -7.13
N ASP A 82 -6.41 -4.39 -6.74
CA ASP A 82 -7.12 -3.32 -6.04
C ASP A 82 -7.91 -2.41 -7.01
N GLN A 83 -7.77 -2.61 -8.33
CA GLN A 83 -8.36 -1.80 -9.39
C GLN A 83 -9.49 -2.53 -10.14
N PRO A 84 -10.25 -1.86 -11.03
CA PRO A 84 -11.36 -2.45 -11.78
C PRO A 84 -10.98 -3.59 -12.74
N GLY A 85 -9.69 -3.80 -13.03
CA GLY A 85 -9.20 -4.90 -13.88
C GLY A 85 -9.29 -4.66 -15.39
N SER A 86 -9.61 -3.43 -15.82
CA SER A 86 -9.60 -3.03 -17.23
C SER A 86 -8.69 -1.82 -17.43
N LYS A 87 -7.83 -1.84 -18.45
CA LYS A 87 -6.87 -0.76 -18.75
C LYS A 87 -7.55 0.61 -18.89
N GLU A 88 -8.74 0.66 -19.48
CA GLU A 88 -9.49 1.90 -19.71
C GLU A 88 -10.05 2.53 -18.43
N LYS A 89 -10.08 1.76 -17.33
CA LYS A 89 -10.57 2.22 -16.02
C LYS A 89 -9.49 2.17 -14.94
N GLU A 90 -8.26 1.88 -15.33
CA GLU A 90 -7.10 1.94 -14.45
C GLU A 90 -7.01 3.35 -13.85
N GLN A 91 -6.66 3.44 -12.56
CA GLN A 91 -6.56 4.68 -11.80
C GLN A 91 -7.84 5.55 -11.71
N LEU A 92 -8.98 5.15 -12.29
CA LEU A 92 -10.25 5.90 -12.11
C LEU A 92 -10.87 5.67 -10.73
N MET A 93 -10.63 4.50 -10.15
CA MET A 93 -11.08 4.11 -8.82
C MET A 93 -10.24 2.93 -8.33
N ASN A 94 -10.14 2.76 -7.01
CA ASN A 94 -9.53 1.60 -6.40
C ASN A 94 -10.26 1.23 -5.10
N SER A 95 -10.06 -0.01 -4.65
CA SER A 95 -10.69 -0.57 -3.45
C SER A 95 -10.28 0.10 -2.15
N MET A 96 -9.16 0.83 -2.15
CA MET A 96 -8.59 1.46 -0.95
C MET A 96 -9.00 2.91 -0.74
N THR A 97 -9.57 3.58 -1.74
CA THR A 97 -10.07 4.98 -1.63
C THR A 97 -11.03 5.18 -0.46
N VAL A 98 -11.78 4.14 -0.07
CA VAL A 98 -12.69 4.14 1.08
C VAL A 98 -11.99 4.32 2.43
N PHE A 99 -10.69 4.10 2.51
CA PHE A 99 -9.89 4.27 3.72
C PHE A 99 -9.22 5.64 3.81
N THR A 100 -9.04 6.33 2.67
CA THR A 100 -8.46 7.66 2.60
C THR A 100 -9.22 8.62 3.54
N ASP A 101 -8.47 9.40 4.33
CA ASP A 101 -8.98 10.35 5.32
C ASP A 101 -9.82 9.75 6.49
N THR A 102 -10.04 8.43 6.52
CA THR A 102 -10.81 7.78 7.60
C THR A 102 -9.96 7.15 8.68
N ILE A 103 -8.70 6.82 8.36
CA ILE A 103 -7.77 6.17 9.28
C ILE A 103 -6.55 7.09 9.46
N PRO A 104 -6.31 7.60 10.67
CA PRO A 104 -5.10 8.38 10.94
C PRO A 104 -3.84 7.56 10.63
N ASN A 105 -2.80 8.22 10.13
CA ASN A 105 -1.50 7.60 9.80
C ASN A 105 -1.54 6.52 8.70
N LEU A 106 -2.63 6.42 7.92
CA LEU A 106 -2.67 5.64 6.69
C LEU A 106 -2.53 6.56 5.47
N THR A 107 -1.57 6.26 4.61
CA THR A 107 -1.42 6.88 3.29
C THR A 107 -1.70 5.85 2.21
N VAL A 108 -2.75 6.05 1.43
CA VAL A 108 -3.02 5.27 0.22
C VAL A 108 -2.29 5.91 -0.95
N ILE A 109 -1.53 5.13 -1.71
CA ILE A 109 -0.81 5.61 -2.89
C ILE A 109 -1.51 5.09 -4.13
N ASP A 110 -2.31 5.97 -4.75
CA ASP A 110 -3.07 5.73 -5.97
C ASP A 110 -2.60 6.59 -7.16
N ALA A 111 -1.48 7.31 -7.00
CA ALA A 111 -0.80 8.02 -8.08
C ALA A 111 0.72 8.03 -7.82
N PRO A 112 1.56 8.20 -8.87
CA PRO A 112 2.99 8.40 -8.69
C PRO A 112 3.29 9.58 -7.76
N CYS A 113 4.09 9.34 -6.72
CA CYS A 113 4.47 10.39 -5.78
C CYS A 113 5.79 10.10 -5.06
N ASN A 114 6.36 11.15 -4.47
CA ASN A 114 7.47 11.05 -3.53
C ASN A 114 6.93 11.17 -2.10
N ILE A 115 7.39 10.29 -1.21
CA ILE A 115 7.07 10.35 0.23
C ILE A 115 8.37 10.55 1.01
N GLU A 116 8.37 11.54 1.91
CA GLU A 116 9.44 11.72 2.88
C GLU A 116 9.18 10.83 4.10
N HIS A 117 10.13 9.96 4.39
CA HIS A 117 10.27 9.24 5.63
C HIS A 117 11.24 10.00 6.54
N GLY A 118 11.18 9.74 7.84
CA GLY A 118 12.06 10.37 8.82
C GLY A 118 13.55 10.40 8.42
N ASP A 119 14.28 11.36 8.98
CA ASP A 119 15.67 11.67 8.62
C ASP A 119 15.84 12.16 7.16
N SER A 120 14.82 12.82 6.60
CA SER A 120 14.81 13.38 5.23
C SER A 120 15.10 12.35 4.13
N TYR A 121 14.69 11.10 4.36
CA TYR A 121 14.80 10.03 3.37
C TYR A 121 13.57 10.05 2.47
N ILE A 122 13.76 10.25 1.17
CA ILE A 122 12.66 10.26 0.19
C ILE A 122 12.65 8.93 -0.56
N ALA A 123 11.47 8.33 -0.69
CA ALA A 123 11.21 7.21 -1.58
C ALA A 123 10.12 7.57 -2.60
N SER A 124 10.30 7.10 -3.83
CA SER A 124 9.31 7.18 -4.91
C SER A 124 8.35 6.02 -4.81
N TYR A 125 7.08 6.27 -5.10
CA TYR A 125 6.04 5.25 -5.18
C TYR A 125 5.33 5.35 -6.52
N ILE A 126 5.10 4.20 -7.17
CA ILE A 126 4.28 4.10 -8.37
C ILE A 126 3.28 2.96 -8.18
N PRO A 127 1.95 3.24 -8.13
CA PRO A 127 0.94 2.18 -8.10
C PRO A 127 1.00 1.37 -9.40
N TYR A 128 0.23 0.28 -9.47
CA TYR A 128 0.18 -0.52 -10.69
C TYR A 128 -0.19 0.30 -11.93
N MET A 129 0.63 0.16 -12.98
CA MET A 129 0.43 0.76 -14.29
C MET A 129 0.57 -0.31 -15.35
N SER A 130 -0.49 -0.62 -16.09
CA SER A 130 -0.44 -1.64 -17.16
C SER A 130 0.37 -1.18 -18.39
N SER A 131 0.64 0.11 -18.51
CA SER A 131 1.35 0.72 -19.61
C SER A 131 2.82 0.95 -19.25
N LEU A 132 3.72 0.23 -19.92
CA LEU A 132 5.17 0.39 -19.75
C LEU A 132 5.63 1.82 -20.04
N GLU A 133 5.02 2.48 -21.03
CA GLU A 133 5.35 3.86 -21.39
C GLU A 133 4.98 4.83 -20.26
N ASP A 134 3.79 4.66 -19.66
CA ASP A 134 3.33 5.49 -18.55
C ASP A 134 4.18 5.23 -17.30
N PHE A 135 4.54 3.97 -17.02
CA PHE A 135 5.44 3.61 -15.92
C PHE A 135 6.83 4.25 -16.07
N ILE A 136 7.43 4.18 -17.27
CA ILE A 136 8.74 4.80 -17.53
C ILE A 136 8.64 6.32 -17.40
N THR A 137 7.56 6.92 -17.89
CA THR A 137 7.33 8.37 -17.81
C THR A 137 7.19 8.83 -16.36
N ALA A 138 6.37 8.13 -15.57
CA ALA A 138 6.23 8.38 -14.13
C ALA A 138 7.56 8.21 -13.39
N SER A 139 8.30 7.14 -13.67
CA SER A 139 9.61 6.88 -13.06
C SER A 139 10.62 8.00 -13.31
N LYS A 140 10.70 8.49 -14.56
CA LYS A 140 11.55 9.63 -14.91
C LYS A 140 11.11 10.91 -14.22
N GLY A 141 9.81 11.20 -14.20
CA GLY A 141 9.27 12.37 -13.53
C GLY A 141 9.58 12.40 -12.03
N LEU A 142 9.51 11.25 -11.34
CA LEU A 142 9.87 11.16 -9.92
C LEU A 142 11.38 11.29 -9.67
N TYR A 143 12.20 10.76 -10.58
CA TYR A 143 13.66 10.94 -10.53
C TYR A 143 14.05 12.42 -10.67
N GLU A 144 13.44 13.15 -11.62
CA GLU A 144 13.67 14.59 -11.83
C GLU A 144 13.23 15.45 -10.63
N GLN A 145 12.34 14.92 -9.78
CA GLN A 145 11.93 15.55 -8.52
C GLN A 145 12.88 15.26 -7.34
N GLY A 146 14.00 14.57 -7.58
CA GLY A 146 15.07 14.37 -6.59
C GLY A 146 15.01 13.04 -5.83
N SER A 147 14.13 12.11 -6.22
CA SER A 147 14.08 10.78 -5.62
C SER A 147 14.95 9.79 -6.40
N GLU A 148 16.23 9.75 -6.04
CA GLU A 148 17.26 9.02 -6.79
C GLU A 148 17.59 7.63 -6.20
N LYS A 149 17.10 7.34 -4.98
CA LYS A 149 17.60 6.20 -4.17
C LYS A 149 16.73 4.95 -4.20
N LEU A 150 15.41 5.13 -4.19
CA LEU A 150 14.48 4.02 -4.09
C LEU A 150 13.17 4.34 -4.81
N LEU A 151 12.80 3.43 -5.70
CA LEU A 151 11.47 3.35 -6.29
C LEU A 151 10.78 2.09 -5.75
N VAL A 152 9.64 2.29 -5.11
CA VAL A 152 8.70 1.25 -4.71
C VAL A 152 7.58 1.23 -5.73
N CYS A 153 7.34 0.08 -6.34
CA CYS A 153 6.28 -0.06 -7.33
C CYS A 153 5.65 -1.43 -7.26
N HIS A 154 4.43 -1.52 -7.81
CA HIS A 154 3.74 -2.77 -8.08
C HIS A 154 3.58 -2.87 -9.60
N GLN A 155 4.08 -3.90 -10.25
CA GLN A 155 4.12 -4.04 -11.72
C GLN A 155 3.81 -5.47 -12.14
#